data_AF-A0A383BMW6-F1
#
_entry.id   AF-A0A383BMW6-F1
#
_cell.length_a   1.000
_cell.length_b   1.000
_cell.length_c   1.000
_cell.angle_alpha   90.00
_cell.angle_beta   90.00
_cell.angle_gamma   90.00
#
_symmetry.space_group_name_H-M   'P 1'
#
loop_
_entity.id
_entity.type
_entity.pdbx_description
1 polymer ?
#
loop_
_entity_poly.entity_id
_entity_poly.type
_entity_poly.pdbx_seq_one_letter_code
_entity_poly.pdbx_strand_id
1 'polypeptide(L)'
;GAFSKNDVNEKLEKLAEFNLHSIEQPIQPGQWDLLADLCQTSSIPIALDEELIPLVNEEDRIKILDKVKPQYLVLKPSLLGGFSESEKWIKLAKERNIRWWITSALESNIGLNAISQWTAKMNPNGFQGLGTGQLFTNNIPSPLKVKSRILSKENSEIWNDINQFISEWYSPIDEMALQTSGSTGKPKSISVKKGWMKNSAQLTGKTFGLKEGDTALLCMPMKYIAGKMMVVRALELGFDLKVVE
;
A
#
# COMPACT_ATOMS: atom_id res chain seq x y z
N GLY A 1 9.73 -17.91 5.76
CA GLY A 1 10.65 -19.07 5.75
C GLY A 1 11.51 -19.21 7.00
N ALA A 2 10.93 -19.30 8.19
CA ALA A 2 11.72 -19.37 9.43
C ALA A 2 12.12 -20.79 9.85
N PHE A 3 11.41 -21.80 9.36
CA PHE A 3 11.61 -23.19 9.74
C PHE A 3 12.66 -23.84 8.84
N SER A 4 13.32 -24.86 9.39
CA SER A 4 14.30 -25.68 8.70
C SER A 4 13.71 -27.04 8.36
N LYS A 5 14.41 -27.80 7.50
CA LYS A 5 14.03 -29.19 7.20
C LYS A 5 13.94 -30.09 8.45
N ASN A 6 14.72 -29.80 9.49
CA ASN A 6 14.84 -30.66 10.67
C ASN A 6 13.72 -30.44 11.69
N ASP A 7 13.08 -29.25 11.70
CA ASP A 7 12.11 -28.87 12.73
C ASP A 7 10.73 -28.47 12.18
N VAL A 8 10.58 -28.34 10.85
CA VAL A 8 9.33 -27.90 10.23
C VAL A 8 8.14 -28.80 10.57
N ASN A 9 8.30 -30.13 10.53
CA ASN A 9 7.19 -31.05 10.79
C ASN A 9 6.70 -30.96 12.24
N GLU A 10 7.63 -31.01 13.20
CA GLU A 10 7.30 -30.88 14.64
C GLU A 10 6.60 -29.54 14.93
N LYS A 11 7.07 -28.44 14.30
CA LYS A 11 6.44 -27.12 14.47
C LYS A 11 5.05 -27.07 13.86
N LEU A 12 4.84 -27.64 12.67
CA LEU A 12 3.53 -27.68 12.04
C LEU A 12 2.53 -28.51 12.85
N GLU A 13 2.96 -29.65 13.40
CA GLU A 13 2.13 -30.49 14.28
C GLU A 13 1.66 -29.70 15.52
N LYS A 14 2.57 -29.00 16.20
CA LYS A 14 2.21 -28.16 17.36
C LYS A 14 1.29 -27.00 16.98
N LEU A 15 1.52 -26.38 15.82
CA LEU A 15 0.69 -25.28 15.34
C LEU A 15 -0.71 -25.75 14.92
N ALA A 16 -0.87 -27.01 14.54
CA ALA A 16 -2.15 -27.55 14.07
C ALA A 16 -3.23 -27.53 15.17
N GLU A 17 -2.83 -27.51 16.43
CA GLU A 17 -3.73 -27.41 17.59
C GLU A 17 -4.52 -26.10 17.65
N PHE A 18 -4.08 -25.05 16.95
CA PHE A 18 -4.66 -23.70 17.04
C PHE A 18 -5.72 -23.38 15.97
N ASN A 19 -6.13 -24.35 15.15
CA ASN A 19 -7.12 -24.16 14.07
C ASN A 19 -6.78 -22.96 13.17
N LEU A 20 -5.51 -22.89 12.74
CA LEU A 20 -5.01 -21.80 11.90
C LEU A 20 -5.62 -21.90 10.50
N HIS A 21 -5.96 -20.75 9.91
CA HIS A 21 -6.39 -20.69 8.51
C HIS A 21 -5.32 -21.21 7.53
N SER A 22 -4.07 -20.81 7.76
CA SER A 22 -2.91 -21.17 6.96
C SER A 22 -1.60 -20.77 7.65
N ILE A 23 -0.48 -21.30 7.17
CA ILE A 23 0.87 -20.81 7.45
C ILE A 23 1.50 -20.24 6.17
N GLU A 24 2.07 -19.04 6.28
CA GLU A 24 2.73 -18.35 5.16
C GLU A 24 4.21 -18.74 5.12
N GLN A 25 4.67 -19.25 3.97
CA GLN A 25 6.05 -19.61 3.66
C GLN A 25 6.82 -20.23 4.86
N PRO A 26 6.54 -21.47 5.28
CA PRO A 26 7.15 -22.03 6.49
C PRO A 26 8.68 -22.13 6.39
N ILE A 27 9.21 -22.48 5.22
CA ILE A 27 10.64 -22.69 4.95
C ILE A 27 11.23 -21.66 3.99
N GLN A 28 12.56 -21.54 3.94
CA GLN A 28 13.26 -20.64 3.01
C GLN A 28 12.98 -21.03 1.54
N PRO A 29 12.89 -20.04 0.61
CA PRO A 29 12.65 -20.30 -0.81
C PRO A 29 13.69 -21.21 -1.47
N GLY A 30 13.32 -21.85 -2.58
CA GLY A 30 14.21 -22.71 -3.38
C GLY A 30 14.24 -24.18 -2.95
N GLN A 31 13.45 -24.57 -1.95
CA GLN A 31 13.37 -25.94 -1.44
C GLN A 31 12.11 -26.67 -1.94
N TRP A 32 11.93 -26.73 -3.26
CA TRP A 32 10.63 -27.11 -3.87
C TRP A 32 10.19 -28.55 -3.54
N ASP A 33 11.12 -29.50 -3.43
CA ASP A 33 10.77 -30.88 -3.04
C ASP A 33 10.22 -30.93 -1.62
N LEU A 34 10.92 -30.29 -0.67
CA LEU A 34 10.45 -30.21 0.71
C LEU A 34 9.11 -29.45 0.79
N LEU A 35 8.97 -28.36 0.06
CA LEU A 35 7.73 -27.58 0.05
C LEU A 35 6.55 -28.36 -0.52
N ALA A 36 6.79 -29.18 -1.56
CA ALA A 36 5.78 -30.07 -2.13
C ALA A 36 5.35 -31.15 -1.12
N ASP A 37 6.31 -31.78 -0.43
CA ASP A 37 6.01 -32.76 0.62
C ASP A 37 5.18 -32.13 1.74
N LEU A 38 5.56 -30.93 2.19
CA LEU A 38 4.83 -30.19 3.22
C LEU A 38 3.41 -29.82 2.78
N CYS A 39 3.21 -29.36 1.54
CA CYS A 39 1.87 -29.02 1.05
C CYS A 39 0.94 -30.24 0.95
N GLN A 40 1.49 -31.45 0.81
CA GLN A 40 0.72 -32.69 0.78
C GLN A 40 0.43 -33.26 2.17
N THR A 41 1.37 -33.11 3.11
CA THR A 41 1.34 -33.81 4.41
C THR A 41 0.90 -32.92 5.57
N SER A 42 1.07 -31.60 5.46
CA SER A 42 0.70 -30.66 6.53
C SER A 42 -0.81 -30.63 6.73
N SER A 43 -1.23 -30.70 8.00
CA SER A 43 -2.63 -30.47 8.41
C SER A 43 -3.02 -28.99 8.35
N ILE A 44 -2.04 -28.08 8.36
CA ILE A 44 -2.25 -26.64 8.17
C ILE A 44 -2.02 -26.31 6.69
N PRO A 45 -2.99 -25.66 6.02
CA PRO A 45 -2.80 -25.19 4.65
C PRO A 45 -1.59 -24.24 4.51
N ILE A 46 -0.82 -24.39 3.43
CA ILE A 46 0.37 -23.58 3.16
C ILE A 46 0.07 -22.50 2.12
N ALA A 47 0.52 -21.28 2.39
CA ALA A 47 0.48 -20.15 1.48
C ALA A 47 1.89 -19.78 1.02
N LEU A 48 2.09 -19.66 -0.30
CA LEU A 48 3.36 -19.23 -0.87
C LEU A 48 3.44 -17.71 -0.95
N ASP A 49 4.57 -17.15 -0.51
CA ASP A 49 4.85 -15.72 -0.58
C ASP A 49 6.22 -15.48 -1.27
N GLU A 50 7.32 -15.57 -0.53
CA GLU A 50 8.65 -15.27 -1.08
C GLU A 50 9.09 -16.23 -2.20
N GLU A 51 8.49 -17.42 -2.30
CA GLU A 51 8.71 -18.36 -3.40
C GLU A 51 8.33 -17.77 -4.77
N LEU A 52 7.39 -16.84 -4.82
CA LEU A 52 6.84 -16.29 -6.06
C LEU A 52 7.73 -15.21 -6.68
N ILE A 53 8.48 -14.49 -5.85
CA ILE A 53 9.24 -13.28 -6.22
C ILE A 53 10.28 -13.52 -7.33
N PRO A 54 11.16 -14.54 -7.26
CA PRO A 54 12.19 -14.73 -8.28
C PRO A 54 11.66 -15.27 -9.62
N LEU A 55 10.38 -15.67 -9.70
CA LEU A 55 9.83 -16.41 -10.84
C LEU A 55 9.22 -15.46 -11.88
N VAL A 56 10.06 -15.00 -12.81
CA VAL A 56 9.68 -14.05 -13.85
C VAL A 56 9.01 -14.73 -15.06
N ASN A 57 9.53 -15.88 -15.49
CA ASN A 57 9.05 -16.56 -16.70
C ASN A 57 7.85 -17.47 -16.43
N GLU A 58 6.93 -17.57 -17.38
CA GLU A 58 5.70 -18.36 -17.24
C GLU A 58 5.96 -19.85 -17.02
N GLU A 59 6.99 -20.41 -17.66
CA GLU A 59 7.39 -21.82 -17.50
C GLU A 59 7.73 -22.16 -16.04
N ASP A 60 8.53 -21.30 -15.37
CA ASP A 60 8.91 -21.52 -13.98
C ASP A 60 7.72 -21.39 -13.03
N ARG A 61 6.80 -20.44 -13.31
CA ARG A 61 5.54 -20.28 -12.56
C ARG A 61 4.66 -21.51 -12.66
N ILE A 62 4.50 -22.06 -13.86
CA ILE A 62 3.76 -23.31 -14.09
C ILE A 62 4.43 -24.46 -13.33
N LYS A 63 5.75 -24.59 -13.49
CA LYS A 63 6.54 -25.67 -12.88
C LYS A 63 6.44 -25.69 -11.37
N ILE A 64 6.53 -24.54 -10.69
CA ILE A 64 6.40 -24.49 -9.22
C ILE A 64 4.99 -24.89 -8.78
N LEU A 65 3.94 -24.37 -9.43
CA LEU A 65 2.57 -24.63 -9.01
C LEU A 65 2.16 -26.09 -9.24
N ASP A 66 2.62 -26.70 -10.34
CA ASP A 66 2.36 -28.11 -10.66
C ASP A 66 3.12 -29.06 -9.73
N LYS A 67 4.33 -28.67 -9.30
CA LYS A 67 5.15 -29.46 -8.39
C LYS A 67 4.68 -29.35 -6.94
N VAL A 68 4.54 -28.13 -6.43
CA VAL A 68 4.27 -27.86 -5.02
C VAL A 68 2.80 -28.01 -4.66
N LYS A 69 1.89 -27.64 -5.58
CA LYS A 69 0.44 -27.68 -5.36
C LYS A 69 0.00 -27.03 -4.04
N PRO A 70 0.38 -25.76 -3.80
CA PRO A 70 0.05 -25.08 -2.54
C PRO A 70 -1.46 -24.85 -2.42
N GLN A 71 -1.94 -24.68 -1.19
CA GLN A 71 -3.34 -24.33 -0.95
C GLN A 71 -3.63 -22.85 -1.25
N TYR A 72 -2.64 -21.96 -1.05
CA TYR A 72 -2.78 -20.54 -1.31
C TYR A 72 -1.56 -19.87 -1.93
N LEU A 73 -1.79 -18.73 -2.60
CA LEU A 73 -0.76 -17.75 -2.97
C LEU A 73 -1.01 -16.41 -2.25
N VAL A 74 0.07 -15.77 -1.81
CA VAL A 74 0.11 -14.41 -1.28
C VAL A 74 0.63 -13.49 -2.37
N LEU A 75 -0.21 -12.59 -2.87
CA LEU A 75 0.15 -11.73 -4.00
C LEU A 75 0.53 -10.34 -3.53
N LYS A 76 1.80 -9.97 -3.73
CA LYS A 76 2.38 -8.65 -3.43
C LYS A 76 2.72 -7.93 -4.75
N PRO A 77 1.83 -7.10 -5.31
CA PRO A 77 2.05 -6.53 -6.65
C PRO A 77 3.37 -5.81 -6.83
N SER A 78 3.82 -5.05 -5.83
CA SER A 78 5.10 -4.34 -5.85
C SER A 78 6.32 -5.26 -5.96
N LEU A 79 6.25 -6.48 -5.41
CA LEU A 79 7.33 -7.47 -5.46
C LEU A 79 7.22 -8.39 -6.69
N LEU A 80 6.04 -8.53 -7.27
CA LEU A 80 5.78 -9.43 -8.41
C LEU A 80 5.92 -8.75 -9.78
N GLY A 81 6.30 -7.47 -9.84
CA GLY A 81 6.41 -6.71 -11.10
C GLY A 81 5.13 -6.01 -11.53
N GLY A 82 4.18 -5.79 -10.60
CA GLY A 82 2.99 -5.00 -10.78
C GLY A 82 1.70 -5.81 -10.96
N PHE A 83 0.61 -5.10 -11.28
CA PHE A 83 -0.73 -5.70 -11.41
C PHE A 83 -0.81 -6.70 -12.56
N SER A 84 -0.22 -6.40 -13.72
CA SER A 84 -0.23 -7.29 -14.89
C SER A 84 0.41 -8.65 -14.57
N GLU A 85 1.57 -8.64 -13.90
CA GLU A 85 2.24 -9.89 -13.50
C GLU A 85 1.46 -10.63 -12.41
N SER A 86 0.84 -9.90 -11.49
CA SER A 86 -0.02 -10.49 -10.47
C SER A 86 -1.27 -11.15 -11.08
N GLU A 87 -1.85 -10.57 -12.13
CA GLU A 87 -2.98 -11.14 -12.87
C GLU A 87 -2.60 -12.46 -13.57
N LYS A 88 -1.35 -12.60 -14.04
CA LYS A 88 -0.83 -13.88 -14.57
C LYS A 88 -0.79 -14.95 -13.48
N TRP A 89 -0.32 -14.61 -12.27
CA TRP A 89 -0.38 -15.53 -11.12
C TRP A 89 -1.81 -15.92 -10.76
N ILE A 90 -2.74 -14.96 -10.73
CA ILE A 90 -4.16 -15.22 -10.47
C ILE A 90 -4.75 -16.19 -11.51
N LYS A 91 -4.41 -16.02 -12.79
CA LYS A 91 -4.85 -16.91 -13.86
C LYS A 91 -4.35 -18.34 -13.61
N LEU A 92 -3.05 -18.52 -13.39
CA LEU A 92 -2.46 -19.84 -13.13
C LEU A 92 -3.01 -20.50 -11.87
N ALA A 93 -3.28 -19.71 -10.83
CA ALA A 93 -3.89 -20.18 -9.59
C ALA A 93 -5.33 -20.68 -9.82
N LYS A 94 -6.15 -19.91 -10.56
CA LYS A 94 -7.53 -20.29 -10.91
C LYS A 94 -7.59 -21.60 -11.70
N GLU A 95 -6.71 -21.78 -12.69
CA GLU A 95 -6.61 -23.01 -13.49
C GLU A 95 -6.34 -24.27 -12.64
N ARG A 96 -5.72 -24.08 -11.47
CA ARG A 96 -5.32 -25.14 -10.54
C ARG A 96 -6.17 -25.21 -9.27
N ASN A 97 -7.22 -24.39 -9.18
CA ASN A 97 -8.05 -24.22 -7.98
C ASN A 97 -7.25 -23.82 -6.72
N ILE A 98 -6.14 -23.10 -6.91
CA ILE A 98 -5.33 -22.55 -5.83
C ILE A 98 -5.97 -21.23 -5.38
N ARG A 99 -6.24 -21.09 -4.09
CA ARG A 99 -6.80 -19.86 -3.53
C ARG A 99 -5.72 -18.78 -3.41
N TRP A 100 -6.10 -17.53 -3.26
CA TRP A 100 -5.14 -16.44 -3.14
C TRP A 100 -5.75 -15.25 -2.45
N TRP A 101 -4.89 -14.42 -1.88
CA TRP A 101 -5.24 -13.08 -1.41
C TRP A 101 -4.16 -12.10 -1.81
N ILE A 102 -4.52 -10.82 -1.80
CA ILE A 102 -3.64 -9.72 -2.12
C ILE A 102 -3.17 -9.09 -0.81
N THR A 103 -1.91 -8.70 -0.75
CA THR A 103 -1.34 -7.96 0.36
C THR A 103 -0.49 -6.80 -0.14
N SER A 104 -0.44 -5.76 0.68
CA SER A 104 0.54 -4.69 0.58
C SER A 104 1.92 -5.18 1.03
N ALA A 105 2.97 -4.49 0.61
CA ALA A 105 4.36 -4.75 0.96
C ALA A 105 5.09 -3.45 1.34
N LEU A 106 4.54 -2.74 2.34
CA LEU A 106 5.08 -1.49 2.89
C LEU A 106 5.11 -0.33 1.88
N GLU A 107 4.15 -0.27 0.97
CA GLU A 107 4.01 0.90 0.11
C GLU A 107 3.56 2.14 0.88
N SER A 108 3.92 3.31 0.37
CA SER A 108 3.26 4.56 0.78
C SER A 108 1.76 4.51 0.45
N ASN A 109 1.02 5.50 0.95
CA ASN A 109 -0.40 5.61 0.69
C ASN A 109 -0.78 5.70 -0.80
N ILE A 110 0.14 6.10 -1.68
CA ILE A 110 -0.08 6.06 -3.14
C ILE A 110 -0.19 4.61 -3.60
N GLY A 111 0.80 3.78 -3.26
CA GLY A 111 0.83 2.37 -3.65
C GLY A 111 -0.31 1.59 -3.00
N LEU A 112 -0.59 1.83 -1.71
CA LEU A 112 -1.70 1.19 -1.03
C LEU A 112 -3.05 1.54 -1.66
N ASN A 113 -3.27 2.80 -2.05
CA ASN A 113 -4.49 3.22 -2.74
C ASN A 113 -4.65 2.49 -4.09
N ALA A 114 -3.58 2.42 -4.88
CA ALA A 114 -3.58 1.69 -6.15
C ALA A 114 -3.89 0.20 -5.95
N ILE A 115 -3.21 -0.46 -5.00
CA ILE A 115 -3.42 -1.88 -4.69
C ILE A 115 -4.85 -2.11 -4.18
N SER A 116 -5.41 -1.21 -3.37
CA SER A 116 -6.77 -1.34 -2.84
C SER A 116 -7.83 -1.29 -3.94
N GLN A 117 -7.70 -0.34 -4.88
CA GLN A 117 -8.59 -0.26 -6.04
C GLN A 117 -8.48 -1.49 -6.94
N TRP A 118 -7.24 -1.93 -7.21
CA TRP A 118 -7.02 -3.15 -7.99
C TRP A 118 -7.58 -4.40 -7.29
N THR A 119 -7.40 -4.50 -5.97
CA THR A 119 -7.97 -5.58 -5.15
C THR A 119 -9.50 -5.61 -5.27
N ALA A 120 -10.16 -4.45 -5.16
CA ALA A 120 -11.60 -4.34 -5.34
C ALA A 120 -12.05 -4.79 -6.75
N LYS A 121 -11.30 -4.44 -7.80
CA LYS A 121 -11.55 -4.89 -9.18
C LYS A 121 -11.41 -6.42 -9.31
N MET A 122 -10.40 -7.02 -8.67
CA MET A 122 -10.18 -8.46 -8.70
C MET A 122 -11.22 -9.26 -7.91
N ASN A 123 -11.91 -8.61 -6.97
CA ASN A 123 -12.96 -9.16 -6.13
C ASN A 123 -12.58 -10.53 -5.51
N PRO A 124 -11.43 -10.65 -4.82
CA PRO A 124 -11.04 -11.89 -4.15
C PRO A 124 -11.99 -12.25 -3.02
N ASN A 125 -12.12 -13.55 -2.75
CA ASN A 125 -12.86 -14.04 -1.59
C ASN A 125 -11.99 -13.97 -0.32
N GLY A 126 -12.59 -13.56 0.80
CA GLY A 126 -11.93 -13.57 2.11
C GLY A 126 -11.13 -12.30 2.42
N PHE A 127 -10.35 -12.35 3.51
CA PHE A 127 -9.58 -11.21 4.02
C PHE A 127 -8.35 -10.90 3.16
N GLN A 128 -7.98 -9.62 3.08
CA GLN A 128 -6.85 -9.11 2.30
C GLN A 128 -5.83 -8.40 3.23
N GLY A 129 -4.54 -8.46 2.88
CA GLY A 129 -3.44 -7.92 3.67
C GLY A 129 -3.10 -6.44 3.37
N LEU A 130 -4.10 -5.56 3.38
CA LEU A 130 -3.94 -4.16 2.91
C LEU A 130 -3.63 -3.13 4.03
N GLY A 131 -3.14 -3.57 5.18
CA GLY A 131 -3.04 -2.72 6.38
C GLY A 131 -1.76 -1.88 6.56
N THR A 132 -0.77 -1.99 5.68
CA THR A 132 0.59 -1.48 5.99
C THR A 132 0.80 0.02 5.86
N GLY A 133 -0.11 0.76 5.22
CA GLY A 133 0.06 2.20 4.93
C GLY A 133 0.12 3.11 6.17
N GLN A 134 -0.30 2.64 7.36
CA GLN A 134 -0.29 3.45 8.59
C GLN A 134 1.03 3.38 9.39
N LEU A 135 2.05 2.73 8.85
CA LEU A 135 3.34 2.57 9.54
C LEU A 135 4.26 3.79 9.42
N PHE A 136 4.06 4.65 8.42
CA PHE A 136 4.92 5.80 8.16
C PHE A 136 4.42 7.06 8.87
N THR A 137 5.32 7.77 9.55
CA THR A 137 5.04 9.07 10.19
C THR A 137 5.00 10.22 9.19
N ASN A 138 5.63 10.05 8.02
CA ASN A 138 5.75 11.04 6.96
C ASN A 138 5.05 10.58 5.66
N ASN A 139 3.88 9.96 5.77
CA ASN A 139 3.16 9.43 4.62
C ASN A 139 2.44 10.54 3.83
N ILE A 140 2.09 10.22 2.58
CA ILE A 140 1.28 11.08 1.72
C ILE A 140 -0.19 10.98 2.14
N PRO A 141 -0.94 12.09 2.28
CA PRO A 141 -2.37 12.05 2.59
C PRO A 141 -3.15 11.17 1.60
N SER A 142 -4.17 10.46 2.09
CA SER A 142 -4.95 9.53 1.27
C SER A 142 -6.43 9.47 1.65
N PRO A 143 -7.33 9.24 0.66
CA PRO A 143 -8.76 9.04 0.91
C PRO A 143 -9.07 7.69 1.56
N LEU A 144 -8.08 6.82 1.75
CA LEU A 144 -8.31 5.52 2.35
C LEU A 144 -8.66 5.62 3.83
N LYS A 145 -9.72 4.93 4.24
CA LYS A 145 -10.16 4.79 5.64
C LYS A 145 -10.29 3.32 5.98
N VAL A 146 -9.88 2.96 7.19
CA VAL A 146 -10.14 1.64 7.78
C VAL A 146 -11.18 1.81 8.88
N LYS A 147 -12.32 1.15 8.75
CA LYS A 147 -13.35 1.08 9.80
C LYS A 147 -13.82 -0.36 9.94
N SER A 148 -13.81 -0.88 11.16
CA SER A 148 -14.27 -2.25 11.45
C SER A 148 -13.66 -3.31 10.51
N ARG A 149 -12.36 -3.22 10.23
CA ARG A 149 -11.59 -4.11 9.32
C ARG A 149 -11.97 -4.00 7.84
N ILE A 150 -12.77 -3.01 7.45
CA ILE A 150 -13.08 -2.70 6.06
C ILE A 150 -12.22 -1.50 5.63
N LEU A 151 -11.46 -1.68 4.55
CA LEU A 151 -10.73 -0.62 3.88
C LEU A 151 -11.63 -0.05 2.77
N SER A 152 -11.93 1.25 2.84
CA SER A 152 -12.77 1.95 1.88
C SER A 152 -12.12 3.24 1.43
N LYS A 153 -12.48 3.71 0.24
CA LYS A 153 -12.16 5.06 -0.23
C LYS A 153 -13.24 6.03 0.23
N GLU A 154 -12.83 7.16 0.80
CA GLU A 154 -13.70 8.30 1.06
C GLU A 154 -14.10 8.96 -0.26
N ASN A 155 -15.41 9.09 -0.48
CA ASN A 155 -15.98 9.69 -1.69
C ASN A 155 -16.21 11.18 -1.45
N SER A 156 -15.14 11.96 -1.53
CA SER A 156 -15.16 13.42 -1.42
C SER A 156 -14.41 14.03 -2.60
N GLU A 157 -14.97 15.09 -3.19
CA GLU A 157 -14.42 15.71 -4.40
C GLU A 157 -13.10 16.42 -4.14
N ILE A 158 -12.89 16.93 -2.91
CA ILE A 158 -11.64 17.61 -2.52
C ILE A 158 -10.43 16.70 -2.69
N TRP A 159 -10.58 15.38 -2.59
CA TRP A 159 -9.50 14.43 -2.80
C TRP A 159 -8.98 14.45 -4.24
N ASN A 160 -9.80 14.80 -5.23
CA ASN A 160 -9.34 14.99 -6.60
C ASN A 160 -8.39 16.20 -6.66
N ASP A 161 -8.74 17.31 -6.02
CA ASP A 161 -7.90 18.51 -5.96
C ASP A 161 -6.60 18.26 -5.18
N ILE A 162 -6.67 17.52 -4.06
CA ILE A 162 -5.51 17.15 -3.25
C ILE A 162 -4.56 16.27 -4.06
N ASN A 163 -5.08 15.23 -4.72
CA ASN A 163 -4.25 14.32 -5.52
C ASN A 163 -3.63 15.05 -6.73
N GLN A 164 -4.40 15.91 -7.40
CA GLN A 164 -3.89 16.76 -8.48
C GLN A 164 -2.77 17.67 -7.97
N PHE A 165 -2.97 18.33 -6.82
CA PHE A 165 -1.95 19.18 -6.21
C PHE A 165 -0.70 18.40 -5.80
N ILE A 166 -0.84 17.21 -5.20
CA ILE A 166 0.29 16.34 -4.84
C ILE A 166 1.08 15.94 -6.10
N SER A 167 0.39 15.57 -7.18
CA SER A 167 1.01 15.25 -8.47
C SER A 167 1.83 16.44 -9.00
N GLU A 168 1.26 17.64 -8.99
CA GLU A 168 1.97 18.87 -9.36
C GLU A 168 3.13 19.19 -8.42
N TRP A 169 2.98 18.95 -7.11
CA TRP A 169 3.99 19.20 -6.09
C TRP A 169 5.24 18.32 -6.28
N TYR A 170 5.07 17.05 -6.66
CA TYR A 170 6.17 16.13 -6.92
C TYR A 170 6.65 16.11 -8.39
N SER A 171 6.01 16.87 -9.29
CA SER A 171 6.50 17.10 -10.66
C SER A 171 7.90 17.76 -10.67
N PRO A 172 8.75 17.48 -11.68
CA PRO A 172 10.06 18.13 -11.81
C PRO A 172 10.00 19.66 -12.06
N ILE A 173 8.82 20.22 -12.36
CA ILE A 173 8.65 21.66 -12.53
C ILE A 173 8.76 22.36 -11.17
N ASP A 174 9.73 23.27 -10.99
CA ASP A 174 9.98 23.98 -9.71
C ASP A 174 8.96 25.10 -9.43
N GLU A 175 8.23 25.54 -10.45
CA GLU A 175 7.23 26.61 -10.33
C GLU A 175 5.80 26.09 -10.32
N MET A 176 4.92 26.76 -9.58
CA MET A 176 3.50 26.46 -9.50
C MET A 176 2.65 27.71 -9.61
N ALA A 177 1.58 27.62 -10.40
CA ALA A 177 0.56 28.66 -10.48
C ALA A 177 -0.40 28.56 -9.29
N LEU A 178 -0.54 29.65 -8.54
CA LEU A 178 -1.43 29.74 -7.38
C LEU A 178 -2.41 30.89 -7.53
N GLN A 179 -3.66 30.67 -7.11
CA GLN A 179 -4.64 31.74 -6.96
C GLN A 179 -4.68 32.23 -5.51
N THR A 180 -4.63 33.55 -5.36
CA THR A 180 -4.85 34.22 -4.07
C THR A 180 -6.35 34.37 -3.81
N SER A 181 -6.79 34.24 -2.56
CA SER A 181 -8.22 34.34 -2.19
C SER A 181 -8.77 35.77 -2.27
N GLY A 182 -7.91 36.79 -2.43
CA GLY A 182 -8.33 38.16 -2.61
C GLY A 182 -8.77 38.88 -1.33
N SER A 183 -8.30 38.44 -0.16
CA SER A 183 -8.61 39.09 1.13
C SER A 183 -8.20 40.58 1.19
N THR A 184 -7.32 41.03 0.29
CA THR A 184 -6.88 42.43 0.16
C THR A 184 -7.07 43.01 -1.26
N GLY A 185 -7.84 42.36 -2.14
CA GLY A 185 -8.07 42.81 -3.53
C GLY A 185 -8.61 41.73 -4.48
N LYS A 186 -8.70 42.00 -5.79
CA LYS A 186 -9.15 40.98 -6.77
C LYS A 186 -8.18 39.77 -6.77
N PRO A 187 -8.68 38.51 -6.79
CA PRO A 187 -7.85 37.32 -6.94
C PRO A 187 -6.86 37.46 -8.10
N LYS A 188 -5.57 37.22 -7.82
CA LYS A 188 -4.50 37.22 -8.82
C LYS A 188 -3.87 35.84 -8.90
N SER A 189 -3.53 35.44 -10.13
CA SER A 189 -2.66 34.29 -10.38
C SER A 189 -1.22 34.71 -10.18
N ILE A 190 -0.47 33.95 -9.37
CA ILE A 190 0.95 34.17 -9.12
C ILE A 190 1.72 32.89 -9.46
N SER A 191 2.92 33.02 -10.02
CA SER A 191 3.88 31.91 -10.09
C SER A 191 4.74 31.94 -8.83
N VAL A 192 4.89 30.81 -8.16
CA VAL A 192 5.78 30.67 -7.00
C VAL A 192 6.69 29.47 -7.16
N LYS A 193 7.89 29.56 -6.59
CA LYS A 193 8.80 28.42 -6.49
C LYS A 193 8.38 27.49 -5.35
N LYS A 194 8.47 26.18 -5.57
CA LYS A 194 8.23 25.17 -4.52
C LYS A 194 9.12 25.41 -3.31
N GLY A 195 10.38 25.79 -3.53
CA GLY A 195 11.31 26.17 -2.45
C GLY A 195 10.79 27.29 -1.54
N TRP A 196 10.03 28.26 -2.06
CA TRP A 196 9.44 29.32 -1.24
C TRP A 196 8.29 28.80 -0.36
N MET A 197 7.47 27.91 -0.89
CA MET A 197 6.39 27.26 -0.14
C MET A 197 6.97 26.37 0.97
N LYS A 198 8.06 25.64 0.69
CA LYS A 198 8.81 24.86 1.71
C LYS A 198 9.32 25.76 2.83
N ASN A 199 10.01 26.85 2.49
CA ASN A 199 10.52 27.81 3.47
C ASN A 199 9.39 28.41 4.33
N SER A 200 8.23 28.70 3.72
CA SER A 200 7.05 29.18 4.44
C SER A 200 6.49 28.14 5.42
N ALA A 201 6.43 26.87 5.02
CA ALA A 201 6.03 25.77 5.90
C ALA A 201 7.00 25.62 7.08
N GLN A 202 8.31 25.58 6.82
CA GLN A 202 9.34 25.48 7.86
C GLN A 202 9.32 26.65 8.84
N LEU A 203 9.14 27.88 8.34
CA LEU A 203 8.99 29.07 9.19
C LEU A 203 7.72 28.97 10.06
N THR A 204 6.61 28.48 9.52
CA THR A 204 5.37 28.23 10.28
C THR A 204 5.64 27.24 11.41
N GLY A 205 6.26 26.09 11.10
CA GLY A 205 6.60 25.07 12.08
C GLY A 205 7.45 25.61 13.22
N LYS A 206 8.53 26.35 12.90
CA LYS A 206 9.41 26.98 13.89
C LYS A 206 8.70 28.03 14.75
N THR A 207 7.87 28.88 14.14
CA THR A 207 7.21 30.00 14.82
C THR A 207 6.20 29.51 15.85
N PHE A 208 5.45 28.46 15.52
CA PHE A 208 4.40 27.92 16.39
C PHE A 208 4.83 26.70 17.20
N GLY A 209 6.09 26.25 17.06
CA GLY A 209 6.62 25.07 17.76
C GLY A 209 5.95 23.76 17.36
N LEU A 210 5.47 23.67 16.11
CA LEU A 210 4.77 22.49 15.58
C LEU A 210 5.75 21.35 15.30
N LYS A 211 5.28 20.11 15.44
CA LYS A 211 6.10 18.89 15.34
C LYS A 211 5.47 17.87 14.41
N GLU A 212 6.28 16.93 13.95
CA GLU A 212 5.80 15.75 13.24
C GLU A 212 4.74 15.01 14.07
N GLY A 213 3.68 14.56 13.41
CA GLY A 213 2.51 13.96 14.05
C GLY A 213 1.45 14.95 14.54
N ASP A 214 1.71 16.26 14.56
CA ASP A 214 0.66 17.25 14.85
C ASP A 214 -0.46 17.15 13.80
N THR A 215 -1.70 17.40 14.23
CA THR A 215 -2.87 17.33 13.34
C THR A 215 -3.09 18.66 12.62
N ALA A 216 -3.26 18.61 11.29
CA ALA A 216 -3.66 19.75 10.48
C ALA A 216 -5.04 19.51 9.86
N LEU A 217 -5.95 20.47 10.00
CA LEU A 217 -7.29 20.38 9.43
C LEU A 217 -7.36 21.14 8.10
N LEU A 218 -7.54 20.43 6.98
CA LEU A 218 -7.89 21.04 5.70
C LEU A 218 -9.41 21.24 5.64
N CYS A 219 -9.84 22.45 6.00
CA CYS A 219 -11.22 22.93 5.92
C CYS A 219 -11.39 24.13 4.96
N MET A 220 -10.39 24.34 4.08
CA MET A 220 -10.36 25.45 3.13
C MET A 220 -10.33 24.93 1.69
N PRO A 221 -10.92 25.66 0.71
CA PRO A 221 -10.89 25.24 -0.69
C PRO A 221 -9.47 25.14 -1.25
N MET A 222 -9.19 24.05 -1.97
CA MET A 222 -7.90 23.80 -2.64
C MET A 222 -7.62 24.73 -3.82
N LYS A 223 -8.64 25.43 -4.32
CA LYS A 223 -8.50 26.48 -5.34
C LYS A 223 -7.53 27.59 -4.92
N TYR A 224 -7.46 27.90 -3.62
CA TYR A 224 -6.67 29.02 -3.10
C TYR A 224 -5.37 28.54 -2.45
N ILE A 225 -4.37 29.44 -2.43
CA ILE A 225 -3.07 29.20 -1.80
C ILE A 225 -3.17 28.71 -0.34
N ALA A 226 -4.17 29.17 0.42
CA ALA A 226 -4.34 28.77 1.81
C ALA A 226 -4.59 27.26 1.97
N GLY A 227 -5.48 26.68 1.17
CA GLY A 227 -5.73 25.23 1.15
C GLY A 227 -4.49 24.45 0.70
N LYS A 228 -3.86 24.88 -0.40
CA LYS A 228 -2.62 24.27 -0.91
C LYS A 228 -1.49 24.27 0.12
N MET A 229 -1.32 25.36 0.87
CA MET A 229 -0.31 25.46 1.92
C MET A 229 -0.57 24.55 3.12
N MET A 230 -1.82 24.16 3.41
CA MET A 230 -2.10 23.13 4.42
C MET A 230 -1.54 21.78 4.00
N VAL A 231 -1.71 21.42 2.72
CA VAL A 231 -1.13 20.19 2.17
C VAL A 231 0.40 20.25 2.17
N VAL A 232 1.01 21.36 1.75
CA VAL A 232 2.48 21.52 1.80
C VAL A 232 3.01 21.39 3.22
N ARG A 233 2.36 22.01 4.21
CA ARG A 233 2.79 21.88 5.62
C ARG A 233 2.71 20.43 6.10
N ALA A 234 1.65 19.72 5.74
CA ALA A 234 1.53 18.31 6.10
C ALA A 234 2.65 17.46 5.47
N LEU A 235 2.96 17.67 4.19
CA LEU A 235 4.04 16.95 3.51
C LEU A 235 5.44 17.32 4.04
N GLU A 236 5.71 18.60 4.30
CA GLU A 236 7.04 19.10 4.67
C GLU A 236 7.34 18.98 6.17
N LEU A 237 6.31 18.93 7.03
CA LEU A 237 6.45 18.87 8.49
C LEU A 237 5.97 17.53 9.08
N GLY A 238 5.43 16.63 8.26
CA GLY A 238 4.92 15.33 8.69
C GLY A 238 3.66 15.45 9.55
N PHE A 239 2.73 16.34 9.20
CA PHE A 239 1.45 16.47 9.93
C PHE A 239 0.45 15.39 9.50
N ASP A 240 -0.40 14.97 10.44
CA ASP A 240 -1.59 14.18 10.16
C ASP A 240 -2.68 15.09 9.57
N LEU A 241 -2.80 15.10 8.24
CA LEU A 241 -3.77 15.91 7.53
C LEU A 241 -5.18 15.30 7.61
N LYS A 242 -6.09 15.95 8.34
CA LYS A 242 -7.52 15.65 8.32
C LYS A 242 -8.22 16.52 7.28
N VAL A 243 -8.91 15.88 6.36
CA VAL A 243 -9.68 16.54 5.31
C VAL A 243 -11.14 16.60 5.76
N VAL A 244 -11.73 17.79 5.73
CA VAL A 244 -13.14 18.03 6.08
C VAL A 244 -13.77 18.91 5.01
N GLU A 245 -14.98 18.54 4.59
CA GLU A 245 -15.87 19.33 3.73
C GLU A 245 -16.91 20.09 4.56
#